data_AF-I4HSD9-F1
#
_entry.id   AF-I4HSD9-F1
#
_cell.length_a   1.000
_cell.length_b   1.000
_cell.length_c   1.000
_cell.angle_alpha   90.00
_cell.angle_beta   90.00
_cell.angle_gamma   90.00
#
_symmetry.space_group_name_H-M   'P 1'
#
loop_
_entity.id
_entity.type
_entity.pdbx_description
1 polymer ?
#
loop_
_entity_poly.entity_id
_entity_poly.type
_entity_poly.pdbx_seq_one_letter_code
_entity_poly.pdbx_strand_id
1 'polypeptide(L)'
;MILSFLQTNKISDDNTPWWLKITSLYPHCIYYFGPFASFEEAQQHQGGYLQDLESEGAQGISLSIERSNPHYLTVFDDGSQDLAKTFASHARTFSRFIS
;
A
#
# COMPACT_ATOMS: atom_id res chain seq x y z
N MET A 1 -0.39 -28.82 28.00
CA MET A 1 0.82 -28.90 27.14
C MET A 1 0.32 -28.86 25.71
N ILE A 2 0.36 -27.78 24.95
CA ILE A 2 0.97 -26.46 25.03
C ILE A 2 0.01 -25.58 24.22
N LEU A 3 -0.57 -24.56 24.85
CA LEU A 3 -1.32 -23.53 24.13
C LEU A 3 -0.30 -22.80 23.26
N SER A 4 -0.43 -22.93 21.94
CA SER A 4 0.41 -22.25 20.96
C SER A 4 0.36 -20.76 21.25
N PHE A 5 1.47 -20.24 21.76
CA PHE A 5 1.71 -18.82 21.93
C PHE A 5 1.53 -18.15 20.56
N LEU A 6 0.36 -17.54 20.33
CA LEU A 6 0.31 -16.39 19.44
C LEU A 6 1.03 -15.29 20.19
N GLN A 7 2.36 -15.26 20.04
CA GLN A 7 3.14 -14.08 20.33
C GLN A 7 2.67 -13.05 19.32
N THR A 8 1.59 -12.34 19.66
CA THR A 8 1.29 -11.07 19.05
C THR A 8 2.46 -10.19 19.46
N ASN A 9 3.50 -10.17 18.62
CA ASN A 9 4.47 -9.09 18.64
C ASN A 9 3.65 -7.84 18.39
N LYS A 10 3.21 -7.23 19.49
CA LYS A 10 3.02 -5.79 19.59
C LYS A 10 4.34 -5.22 19.10
N ILE A 11 4.39 -4.88 17.81
CA ILE A 11 5.47 -4.09 17.26
C ILE A 11 5.38 -2.79 18.05
N SER A 12 6.36 -2.56 18.91
CA SER A 12 6.46 -1.31 19.65
C SER A 12 6.44 -0.18 18.60
N ASP A 13 5.45 0.71 18.68
CA ASP A 13 5.14 1.80 17.75
C ASP A 13 6.20 2.91 17.70
N ASP A 14 7.41 2.68 18.22
CA ASP A 14 8.49 3.66 18.31
C ASP A 14 9.44 3.65 17.10
N ASN A 15 9.46 2.57 16.31
CA ASN A 15 10.37 2.43 15.16
C ASN A 15 9.65 2.39 13.79
N THR A 16 8.55 3.12 13.61
CA THR A 16 7.94 3.27 12.26
C THR A 16 8.93 4.02 11.36
N PRO A 17 9.47 3.39 10.31
CA PRO A 17 10.47 4.02 9.45
C PRO A 17 9.83 5.11 8.58
N TRP A 18 10.68 5.94 7.98
CA TRP A 18 10.24 6.97 7.06
C TRP A 18 10.01 6.37 5.68
N TRP A 19 8.88 6.71 5.06
CA TRP A 19 8.53 6.28 3.71
C TRP A 19 8.22 7.48 2.84
N LEU A 20 8.65 7.37 1.59
CA LEU A 20 8.36 8.32 0.53
C LEU A 20 7.20 7.78 -0.28
N LYS A 21 6.05 8.43 -0.19
CA LYS A 21 4.86 8.14 -0.98
C LYS A 21 4.84 9.05 -2.20
N ILE A 22 4.91 8.47 -3.38
CA ILE A 22 4.77 9.17 -4.66
C ILE A 22 3.48 8.70 -5.33
N THR A 23 2.61 9.62 -5.71
CA THR A 23 1.37 9.33 -6.43
C THR A 23 1.38 10.02 -7.77
N SER A 24 1.15 9.30 -8.86
CA SER A 24 0.91 9.86 -10.18
C SER A 24 -0.59 9.93 -10.47
N LEU A 25 -1.04 10.96 -11.20
CA LEU A 25 -2.43 11.08 -11.66
C LEU A 25 -2.68 10.31 -12.95
N TYR A 26 -1.68 10.27 -13.85
CA TYR A 26 -1.81 9.55 -15.12
C TYR A 26 -0.48 8.89 -15.53
N PRO A 27 -0.42 7.55 -15.63
CA PRO A 27 -1.39 6.58 -15.09
C PRO A 27 -1.52 6.71 -13.55
N HIS A 28 -2.68 6.37 -12.98
CA HIS A 28 -2.87 6.49 -11.53
C HIS A 28 -2.14 5.38 -10.77
N CYS A 29 -1.01 5.73 -10.17
CA CYS A 29 -0.14 4.79 -9.47
C CYS A 29 0.34 5.40 -8.16
N ILE A 30 0.46 4.59 -7.12
CA ILE A 30 1.00 4.99 -5.82
C ILE A 30 2.22 4.12 -5.54
N TYR A 31 3.36 4.75 -5.35
CA TYR A 31 4.64 4.14 -5.04
C TYR A 31 5.05 4.49 -3.61
N TYR A 32 5.49 3.50 -2.85
CA TYR A 32 6.08 3.70 -1.53
C TYR A 32 7.55 3.26 -1.57
N PHE A 33 8.46 4.22 -1.42
CA PHE A 33 9.91 3.99 -1.35
C PHE A 33 10.41 4.11 0.08
N GLY A 34 11.29 3.19 0.49
CA GLY A 34 11.80 3.09 1.85
C GLY A 34 12.15 1.65 2.20
N PRO A 35 12.30 1.32 3.50
CA PRO A 35 12.25 2.21 4.67
C PRO A 35 13.51 3.10 4.80
N PHE A 36 13.32 4.39 5.08
CA PHE A 36 14.39 5.34 5.38
C PHE A 36 14.59 5.49 6.90
N ALA A 37 15.84 5.71 7.31
CA ALA A 37 16.20 5.95 8.70
C ALA A 37 15.82 7.36 9.16
N SER A 38 15.72 8.33 8.25
CA SER A 38 15.40 9.73 8.57
C SER A 38 14.63 10.44 7.46
N PHE A 39 13.89 11.49 7.82
CA PHE A 39 13.18 12.34 6.86
C PHE A 39 14.13 12.98 5.83
N GLU A 40 15.31 13.43 6.27
CA GLU A 40 16.31 14.03 5.39
C GLU A 40 16.83 13.05 4.34
N GLU A 41 17.05 11.79 4.72
CA GLU A 41 17.44 10.71 3.79
C GLU A 41 16.35 10.52 2.73
N ALA A 42 15.09 10.40 3.15
CA ALA A 42 13.95 10.31 2.24
C ALA A 42 13.88 11.52 1.29
N GLN A 43 14.13 12.73 1.81
CA GLN A 43 14.15 13.96 1.01
C GLN A 43 15.30 14.03 0.01
N GLN A 44 16.49 13.53 0.36
CA GLN A 44 17.64 13.51 -0.55
C GLN A 44 17.39 12.55 -1.72
N HIS A 45 16.74 11.41 -1.46
CA HIS A 45 16.42 10.43 -2.49
C HIS A 45 15.18 10.79 -3.33
N GLN A 46 14.30 11.67 -2.83
CA GLN A 46 13.03 12.01 -3.48
C GLN A 46 13.18 12.53 -4.92
N GLY A 47 14.23 13.33 -5.18
CA GLY A 47 14.45 13.96 -6.47
C GLY A 47 14.79 12.97 -7.59
N GLY A 48 15.52 11.90 -7.25
CA GLY A 48 15.85 10.83 -8.21
C GLY A 48 14.59 10.11 -8.67
N TYR A 49 13.78 9.63 -7.71
CA TYR A 49 12.54 8.92 -8.02
C TYR A 49 11.52 9.78 -8.78
N LEU A 50 11.43 11.06 -8.44
CA LEU A 50 10.57 12.00 -9.18
C LEU A 50 11.02 12.10 -10.64
N GLN A 51 12.32 12.32 -10.86
CA GLN A 51 12.85 12.52 -12.20
C GLN A 51 12.72 11.27 -13.08
N ASP A 52 12.89 10.09 -12.50
CA ASP A 52 12.67 8.82 -13.21
C ASP A 52 11.19 8.69 -13.62
N LEU A 53 10.24 8.94 -12.71
CA LEU A 53 8.80 8.87 -12.99
C LEU A 53 8.34 9.93 -14.02
N GLU A 54 8.87 11.15 -13.95
CA GLU A 54 8.62 12.18 -14.95
C GLU A 54 9.18 11.77 -16.33
N SER A 55 10.35 11.15 -16.36
CA SER A 55 10.96 10.63 -17.59
C SER A 55 10.21 9.44 -18.17
N GLU A 56 9.52 8.64 -17.35
CA GLU A 56 8.60 7.59 -17.78
C GLU A 56 7.27 8.14 -18.33
N GLY A 57 7.02 9.44 -18.19
CA GLY A 57 5.82 10.12 -18.67
C GLY A 57 4.67 10.16 -17.67
N ALA A 58 4.94 9.90 -16.38
CA ALA A 58 3.94 10.07 -15.33
C ALA A 58 3.54 11.54 -15.18
N GLN A 59 2.24 11.81 -15.14
CA GLN A 59 1.69 13.17 -15.02
C GLN A 59 1.03 13.38 -13.67
N GLY A 60 1.08 14.62 -13.18
CA GLY A 60 0.45 15.01 -11.92
C GLY A 60 1.06 14.32 -10.71
N ILE A 61 2.38 14.22 -10.67
CA ILE A 61 3.09 13.56 -9.58
C ILE A 61 2.97 14.40 -8.30
N SER A 62 2.58 13.75 -7.21
CA SER A 62 2.54 14.32 -5.87
C SER A 62 3.38 13.45 -4.93
N LEU A 63 4.09 14.11 -4.02
CA LEU A 63 5.08 13.48 -3.17
C LEU A 63 4.80 13.84 -1.72
N SER A 64 4.78 12.84 -0.85
CA SER A 64 4.59 13.01 0.59
C SER A 64 5.52 12.06 1.34
N ILE A 65 6.20 12.58 2.36
CA ILE A 65 7.05 11.78 3.24
C ILE A 65 6.30 11.57 4.55
N GLU A 66 6.06 10.31 4.91
CA GLU A 66 5.29 9.96 6.09
C GLU A 66 5.92 8.78 6.85
N ARG A 67 5.65 8.71 8.16
CA ARG A 67 6.00 7.53 8.96
C ARG A 67 4.88 6.52 8.84
N SER A 68 5.05 5.56 7.94
CA SER A 68 4.06 4.50 7.68
C SER A 68 4.72 3.12 7.65
N ASN A 69 3.91 2.06 7.59
CA ASN A 69 4.39 0.71 7.35
C ASN A 69 3.52 0.09 6.24
N PRO A 70 3.74 0.51 4.98
CA PRO A 70 2.92 0.06 3.87
C PRO A 70 3.07 -1.45 3.67
N HIS A 71 1.94 -2.16 3.55
CA HIS A 71 1.94 -3.58 3.20
C HIS A 71 2.24 -3.82 1.71
N TYR A 72 2.08 -2.79 0.88
CA TYR A 72 2.26 -2.85 -0.58
C TYR A 72 3.13 -1.68 -1.04
N LEU A 73 4.18 -1.98 -1.81
CA LEU A 73 5.15 -0.98 -2.29
C LEU A 73 4.69 -0.26 -3.57
N THR A 74 3.82 -0.90 -4.34
CA THR A 74 3.25 -0.34 -5.56
C THR A 74 1.78 -0.69 -5.60
N VAL A 75 0.93 0.34 -5.66
CA VAL A 75 -0.51 0.21 -5.75
C VAL A 75 -0.93 0.84 -7.07
N PHE A 76 -1.34 0.00 -8.00
CA PHE A 76 -1.97 0.42 -9.25
C PHE A 76 -3.47 0.54 -9.01
N ASP A 77 -4.07 1.65 -9.40
CA ASP A 77 -5.52 1.70 -9.55
C ASP A 77 -5.86 1.14 -10.93
N ASP A 78 -5.93 -0.18 -11.02
CA ASP A 78 -6.37 -0.90 -12.23
C ASP A 78 -7.90 -0.93 -12.33
N GLY A 79 -8.63 -0.01 -11.66
CA GLY A 79 -10.10 -0.03 -11.64
C GLY A 79 -10.74 -1.33 -11.10
N SER A 80 -9.95 -2.31 -10.67
CA SER A 80 -10.40 -3.65 -10.27
C SER A 80 -10.80 -3.68 -8.80
N GLN A 81 -11.71 -2.79 -8.42
CA GLN A 81 -12.44 -2.82 -7.15
C GLN A 81 -13.67 -3.74 -7.26
N ASP A 82 -13.56 -4.92 -7.88
CA ASP A 82 -14.71 -5.82 -8.11
C ASP A 82 -14.44 -7.33 -7.91
N LEU A 83 -13.45 -7.70 -7.08
CA LEU A 83 -13.35 -9.10 -6.60
C LEU A 83 -13.73 -9.28 -5.13
N ALA A 84 -13.69 -8.21 -4.31
CA ALA A 84 -14.14 -8.28 -2.92
C ALA A 84 -15.68 -8.22 -2.76
N LYS A 85 -16.43 -7.86 -3.81
CA LYS A 85 -17.91 -7.81 -3.76
C LYS A 85 -18.59 -9.11 -4.24
N THR A 86 -17.90 -9.95 -5.02
CA THR A 86 -18.48 -11.14 -5.64
C THR A 86 -18.65 -12.32 -4.67
N PHE A 87 -17.88 -12.37 -3.57
CA PHE A 87 -18.08 -13.41 -2.54
C PHE A 87 -19.18 -13.07 -1.53
N ALA A 88 -19.64 -11.81 -1.45
CA ALA A 88 -20.74 -11.42 -0.56
C ALA A 88 -22.13 -11.66 -1.19
N SER A 89 -22.22 -11.87 -2.51
CA SER A 89 -23.49 -12.05 -3.23
C SER A 89 -23.93 -13.52 -3.35
N HIS A 90 -23.01 -14.49 -3.23
CA HIS A 90 -23.37 -15.92 -3.33
C HIS A 90 -23.85 -16.58 -2.02
N ALA A 91 -23.79 -15.89 -0.88
CA ALA A 91 -24.34 -16.40 0.38
C ALA A 91 -25.88 -16.24 0.51
N ARG A 92 -26.60 -15.91 -0.58
CA ARG A 92 -28.05 -15.67 -0.57
C ARG A 92 -28.84 -16.37 -1.68
N THR A 93 -28.40 -17.54 -2.16
CA THR A 93 -29.26 -18.43 -2.97
C THR A 93 -28.97 -19.90 -2.67
N PHE A 94 -29.25 -20.32 -1.44
CA PHE A 94 -29.71 -21.69 -1.15
C PHE A 94 -30.82 -21.61 -0.11
N SER A 95 -31.89 -20.93 -0.49
CA SER A 95 -33.20 -21.30 0.04
C SER A 95 -33.96 -21.94 -1.11
N ARG A 96 -34.53 -23.11 -0.82
CA ARG A 96 -35.52 -23.81 -1.64
C ARG A 96 -34.96 -24.69 -2.75
N PHE A 97 -34.45 -25.87 -2.39
CA PHE A 97 -34.71 -27.16 -3.08
C PHE A 97 -33.93 -28.27 -2.36
N ILE A 98 -34.42 -28.70 -1.21
CA ILE A 98 -34.45 -30.13 -0.86
C ILE A 98 -35.82 -30.33 -0.20
N SER A 99 -36.71 -30.98 -0.97
CA SER A 99 -37.92 -31.63 -0.47
C SER A 99 -37.54 -32.92 0.25
#